data_AF-A0A3L7ZQP2-F1
#
_entry.id   AF-A0A3L7ZQP2-F1
#
_cell.length_a   1.000
_cell.length_b   1.000
_cell.length_c   1.000
_cell.angle_alpha   90.00
_cell.angle_beta   90.00
_cell.angle_gamma   90.00
#
_symmetry.space_group_name_H-M   'P 1'
#
loop_
_entity.id
_entity.type
_entity.pdbx_description
1 polymer ?
#
loop_
_entity_poly.entity_id
_entity_poly.type
_entity_poly.pdbx_seq_one_letter_code
_entity_poly.pdbx_strand_id
1 'polypeptide(L)'
;MAIMKYWIAVLLTIISLPVFSQTGNDTIPSISKTNPIQVSISIDDLNALKSENDSLKSLLSTVNEKYQTLQVTSEKDKSKLSKLEIDINHLKSDTTRLYIAQRETDKRLVNIASNFLYIPYEAYSIEKIAIPAFKAIVNDRLRNEHHIKYELLCNYRKDIENILLFIEYADNELQRPFVKNANDIQLQFQNKSFYRSYQNYPEWSDTYLGGKISLIEKQLKEFDGNQHKVDFTALKDELNKCLKTIEAL
;
A
#
# COMPACT_ATOMS: atom_id res chain seq x y z
N MET A 1 -13.21 -25.81 21.43
CA MET A 1 -12.81 -26.88 20.48
C MET A 1 -12.72 -28.22 21.20
N ALA A 2 -13.85 -28.78 21.67
CA ALA A 2 -13.85 -30.08 22.40
C ALA A 2 -15.14 -30.91 22.24
N ILE A 3 -16.23 -30.34 21.70
CA ILE A 3 -17.54 -31.01 21.67
C ILE A 3 -17.76 -31.82 20.37
N MET A 4 -16.95 -31.58 19.32
CA MET A 4 -17.11 -32.21 18.00
C MET A 4 -16.33 -33.53 17.81
N LYS A 5 -15.70 -34.08 18.86
CA LYS A 5 -14.94 -35.34 18.77
C LYS A 5 -15.69 -36.58 19.28
N TYR A 6 -16.81 -36.42 19.98
CA TYR A 6 -17.50 -37.55 20.63
C TYR A 6 -18.62 -38.20 19.81
N TRP A 7 -19.07 -37.59 18.71
CA TRP A 7 -20.18 -38.12 17.91
C TRP A 7 -19.76 -39.14 16.85
N ILE A 8 -18.47 -39.19 16.48
CA ILE A 8 -17.94 -40.15 15.49
C ILE A 8 -17.60 -41.50 16.14
N ALA A 9 -17.35 -41.54 17.45
CA ALA A 9 -17.02 -42.78 18.16
C ALA A 9 -18.25 -43.66 18.49
N VAL A 10 -19.45 -43.07 18.57
CA VAL A 10 -20.68 -43.81 18.91
C VAL A 10 -21.28 -44.54 17.70
N LEU A 11 -20.91 -44.16 16.47
CA LEU A 11 -21.44 -44.79 15.25
C LEU A 11 -20.66 -46.03 14.80
N LEU A 12 -19.51 -46.35 15.43
CA LEU A 12 -18.59 -47.40 14.99
C LEU A 12 -18.69 -48.73 15.77
N THR A 13 -19.60 -48.84 16.74
CA THR A 13 -19.70 -50.04 17.62
C THR A 13 -20.83 -51.01 17.26
N ILE A 14 -21.56 -50.82 16.16
CA ILE A 14 -22.73 -51.68 15.83
C ILE A 14 -22.40 -52.80 14.80
N ILE A 15 -21.22 -52.83 14.20
CA ILE A 15 -20.90 -53.82 13.16
C ILE A 15 -19.83 -54.80 13.65
N SER A 16 -20.24 -55.84 14.37
CA SER A 16 -19.64 -57.19 14.36
C SER A 16 -20.26 -58.07 15.45
N LEU A 17 -21.49 -58.53 15.23
CA LEU A 17 -21.98 -59.73 15.89
C LEU A 17 -21.77 -60.92 14.95
N PRO A 18 -20.94 -61.91 15.30
CA PRO A 18 -20.90 -63.15 14.56
C PRO A 18 -22.24 -63.88 14.76
N VAL A 19 -22.90 -64.22 13.66
CA VAL A 19 -24.05 -65.13 13.67
C VAL A 19 -23.53 -66.51 14.06
N PHE A 20 -23.61 -66.83 15.35
CA PHE A 20 -23.39 -68.18 15.86
C PHE A 20 -24.61 -69.02 15.47
N SER A 21 -24.52 -69.70 14.33
CA SER A 21 -25.35 -70.85 14.03
C SER A 21 -24.88 -72.01 14.92
N GLN A 22 -25.51 -72.20 16.08
CA GLN A 22 -25.41 -73.45 16.82
C GLN A 22 -26.36 -74.47 16.19
N THR A 23 -25.82 -75.39 15.39
CA THR A 23 -26.46 -76.69 15.15
C THR A 23 -26.17 -77.58 16.37
N GLY A 24 -26.97 -77.43 17.42
CA GLY A 24 -26.97 -78.33 18.56
C GLY A 24 -27.89 -79.51 18.30
N ASN A 25 -27.33 -80.71 18.24
CA ASN A 25 -28.11 -81.95 18.27
C ASN A 25 -28.66 -82.13 19.71
N ASP A 26 -29.92 -81.79 19.93
CA ASP A 26 -30.59 -82.09 21.19
C ASP A 26 -31.36 -83.41 21.10
N THR A 27 -30.87 -84.39 21.85
CA THR A 27 -31.57 -85.65 22.14
C THR A 27 -32.49 -85.40 23.33
N ILE A 28 -33.79 -85.66 23.18
CA ILE A 28 -34.80 -85.47 24.23
C ILE A 28 -34.90 -86.74 25.08
N PRO A 29 -34.87 -86.64 26.43
CA PRO A 29 -35.67 -87.50 27.29
C PRO A 29 -36.82 -86.73 27.93
N SER A 30 -37.92 -87.44 28.07
CA SER A 30 -39.28 -86.94 28.26
C SER A 30 -39.68 -86.66 29.72
N ILE A 31 -40.38 -85.53 29.90
CA ILE A 31 -41.54 -85.28 30.80
C ILE A 31 -41.28 -85.04 32.30
N SER A 32 -41.59 -83.82 32.79
CA SER A 32 -42.84 -83.60 33.57
C SER A 32 -43.12 -82.12 33.91
N LYS A 33 -44.30 -81.68 33.43
CA LYS A 33 -45.23 -80.68 33.99
C LYS A 33 -44.69 -79.31 34.44
N THR A 34 -44.36 -78.50 33.45
CA THR A 34 -44.83 -77.10 33.36
C THR A 34 -45.64 -77.02 32.08
N ASN A 35 -46.78 -76.31 32.05
CA ASN A 35 -47.49 -76.07 30.79
C ASN A 35 -46.48 -75.48 29.81
N PRO A 36 -46.12 -76.15 28.70
CA PRO A 36 -45.19 -75.58 27.77
C PRO A 36 -45.90 -74.35 27.22
N ILE A 37 -45.40 -73.16 27.54
CA ILE A 37 -45.77 -71.96 26.80
C ILE A 37 -45.27 -72.25 25.39
N GLN A 38 -46.18 -72.72 24.54
CA GLN A 38 -45.87 -73.02 23.15
C GLN A 38 -45.77 -71.67 22.44
N VAL A 39 -44.56 -71.11 22.45
CA VAL A 39 -44.22 -69.91 21.68
C VAL A 39 -44.12 -70.36 20.23
N SER A 40 -45.24 -70.36 19.52
CA SER A 40 -45.26 -70.59 18.08
C SER A 40 -44.97 -69.27 17.38
N ILE A 41 -43.79 -69.16 16.78
CA ILE A 41 -43.51 -68.10 15.81
C ILE A 41 -44.31 -68.46 14.56
N SER A 42 -45.25 -67.60 14.16
CA SER A 42 -46.00 -67.86 12.93
C SER A 42 -45.09 -67.64 11.71
N ILE A 43 -45.40 -68.31 10.61
CA ILE A 43 -44.73 -68.04 9.32
C ILE A 43 -44.87 -66.56 8.94
N ASP A 44 -45.98 -65.93 9.34
CA ASP A 44 -46.24 -64.51 9.07
C ASP A 44 -45.30 -63.59 9.86
N ASP A 45 -45.01 -63.91 11.13
CA ASP A 45 -44.03 -63.18 11.94
C ASP A 45 -42.61 -63.28 11.35
N LEU A 46 -42.26 -64.47 10.85
CA LEU A 46 -40.96 -64.71 10.21
C LEU A 46 -40.84 -63.94 8.88
N ASN A 47 -41.91 -63.91 8.08
CA ASN A 47 -41.97 -63.15 6.83
C ASN A 47 -41.94 -61.64 7.07
N ALA A 48 -42.60 -61.15 8.12
CA ALA A 48 -42.56 -59.74 8.53
C ALA A 48 -41.13 -59.32 8.93
N LEU A 49 -40.45 -60.12 9.75
CA LEU A 49 -39.04 -59.89 10.12
C LEU A 49 -38.10 -59.90 8.91
N LYS A 50 -38.34 -60.81 7.96
CA LYS A 50 -37.56 -60.87 6.72
C LYS A 50 -37.76 -59.61 5.87
N SER A 51 -39.01 -59.17 5.69
CA SER A 51 -39.38 -57.92 5.02
C SER A 51 -38.70 -56.71 5.65
N GLU A 52 -38.74 -56.61 6.98
CA GLU A 52 -38.13 -55.52 7.73
C GLU A 52 -36.60 -55.51 7.57
N ASN A 53 -35.96 -56.68 7.65
CA ASN A 53 -34.52 -56.83 7.42
C ASN A 53 -34.11 -56.42 6.00
N ASP A 54 -34.90 -56.80 4.98
CA ASP A 54 -34.63 -56.41 3.59
C ASP A 54 -34.81 -54.89 3.38
N SER A 55 -35.81 -54.28 4.03
CA SER A 55 -35.99 -52.82 4.06
C SER A 55 -34.81 -52.11 4.74
N LEU A 56 -34.33 -52.63 5.87
CA LEU A 56 -33.18 -52.07 6.59
C LEU A 56 -31.89 -52.17 5.77
N LYS A 57 -31.67 -53.28 5.06
CA LYS A 57 -30.53 -53.42 4.12
C LYS A 57 -30.59 -52.39 3.00
N SER A 58 -31.77 -52.15 2.42
CA SER A 58 -31.97 -51.14 1.38
C SER A 58 -31.67 -49.72 1.90
N LEU A 59 -32.17 -49.40 3.11
CA LEU A 59 -31.90 -48.12 3.75
C LEU A 59 -30.41 -47.94 4.07
N LEU A 60 -29.75 -48.97 4.59
CA LEU A 60 -28.31 -48.97 4.86
C LEU A 60 -27.50 -48.69 3.59
N SER A 61 -27.88 -49.31 2.47
CA SER A 61 -27.25 -49.08 1.17
C SER A 61 -27.36 -47.61 0.75
N THR A 62 -28.56 -47.04 0.86
CA THR A 62 -28.83 -45.64 0.49
C THR A 62 -28.07 -44.66 1.39
N VAL A 63 -28.01 -44.92 2.69
CA VAL A 63 -27.26 -44.09 3.65
C VAL A 63 -25.75 -44.18 3.38
N ASN A 64 -25.24 -45.37 3.06
CA ASN A 64 -23.84 -45.56 2.74
C ASN A 64 -23.44 -44.81 1.45
N GLU A 65 -24.26 -44.85 0.40
CA GLU A 65 -24.03 -44.07 -0.83
C GLU A 65 -23.98 -42.55 -0.55
N LYS A 66 -24.90 -42.05 0.26
CA LYS A 66 -24.88 -40.63 0.71
C LYS A 66 -23.62 -40.31 1.51
N TYR A 67 -23.18 -41.20 2.38
CA TYR A 67 -21.97 -41.02 3.16
C TYR A 67 -20.72 -40.96 2.27
N GLN A 68 -20.59 -41.88 1.30
CA GLN A 68 -19.45 -41.92 0.39
C GLN A 68 -19.37 -40.66 -0.49
N THR A 69 -20.52 -40.19 -1.00
CA THR A 69 -20.58 -38.95 -1.79
C THR A 69 -20.23 -37.71 -0.97
N LEU A 70 -20.68 -37.63 0.28
CA LEU A 70 -20.27 -36.59 1.24
C LEU A 70 -18.76 -36.63 1.52
N GLN A 71 -18.19 -37.82 1.70
CA GLN A 71 -16.76 -37.98 1.96
C GLN A 71 -15.91 -37.44 0.80
N VAL A 72 -16.23 -37.83 -0.44
CA VAL A 72 -15.54 -37.32 -1.64
C VAL A 72 -15.66 -35.80 -1.77
N THR A 73 -16.85 -35.26 -1.48
CA THR A 73 -17.08 -33.81 -1.53
C THR A 73 -16.25 -33.08 -0.47
N SER A 74 -16.20 -33.62 0.77
CA SER A 74 -15.40 -33.08 1.86
C SER A 74 -13.90 -33.06 1.54
N GLU A 75 -13.37 -34.12 0.92
CA GLU A 75 -11.97 -34.17 0.48
C GLU A 75 -11.68 -33.13 -0.60
N LYS A 76 -12.59 -32.99 -1.57
CA LYS A 76 -12.51 -31.97 -2.61
C LYS A 76 -12.50 -30.57 -2.00
N ASP A 77 -13.37 -30.27 -1.06
CA ASP A 77 -13.42 -28.95 -0.42
C ASP A 77 -12.21 -28.68 0.46
N LYS A 78 -11.67 -29.70 1.15
CA LYS A 78 -10.40 -29.60 1.87
C LYS A 78 -9.24 -29.23 0.95
N SER A 79 -9.16 -29.84 -0.24
CA SER A 79 -8.13 -29.50 -1.23
C SER A 79 -8.27 -28.06 -1.76
N LYS A 80 -9.50 -27.59 -2.01
CA LYS A 80 -9.76 -26.20 -2.42
C LYS A 80 -9.35 -25.22 -1.32
N LEU A 81 -9.65 -25.54 -0.06
CA LEU A 81 -9.34 -24.68 1.08
C LEU A 81 -7.83 -24.56 1.26
N SER A 82 -7.08 -25.66 1.12
CA SER A 82 -5.62 -25.63 1.12
C SER A 82 -5.05 -24.77 -0.02
N LYS A 83 -5.63 -24.84 -1.23
CA LYS A 83 -5.21 -23.99 -2.35
C LYS A 83 -5.48 -22.51 -2.06
N LEU A 84 -6.65 -22.18 -1.53
CA LEU A 84 -7.02 -20.81 -1.18
C LEU A 84 -6.09 -20.21 -0.12
N GLU A 85 -5.67 -21.02 0.87
CA GLU A 85 -4.73 -20.60 1.89
C GLU A 85 -3.34 -20.27 1.31
N ILE A 86 -2.87 -21.06 0.35
CA ILE A 86 -1.64 -20.78 -0.40
C ILE A 86 -1.78 -19.46 -1.18
N ASP A 87 -2.88 -19.28 -1.91
CA ASP A 87 -3.14 -18.08 -2.71
C ASP A 87 -3.19 -16.81 -1.82
N ILE A 88 -3.83 -16.89 -0.64
CA ILE A 88 -3.87 -15.80 0.35
C ILE A 88 -2.47 -15.44 0.85
N ASN A 89 -1.65 -16.44 1.16
CA ASN A 89 -0.28 -16.22 1.62
C ASN A 89 0.58 -15.55 0.54
N HIS A 90 0.43 -15.97 -0.72
CA HIS A 90 1.08 -15.30 -1.85
C HIS A 90 0.63 -13.85 -1.99
N LEU A 91 -0.68 -13.60 -1.97
CA LEU A 91 -1.23 -12.26 -2.10
C LEU A 91 -0.75 -11.32 -0.98
N LYS A 92 -0.68 -11.82 0.26
CA LYS A 92 -0.16 -11.06 1.41
C LYS A 92 1.32 -10.71 1.22
N SER A 93 2.12 -11.66 0.74
CA SER A 93 3.54 -11.46 0.44
C SER A 93 3.72 -10.40 -0.65
N ASP A 94 2.98 -10.52 -1.75
CA ASP A 94 3.03 -9.57 -2.87
C ASP A 94 2.60 -8.17 -2.46
N THR A 95 1.52 -8.05 -1.69
CA THR A 95 1.06 -6.76 -1.16
C THR A 95 2.11 -6.09 -0.29
N THR A 96 2.79 -6.87 0.56
CA THR A 96 3.87 -6.35 1.43
C THR A 96 5.04 -5.85 0.58
N ARG A 97 5.44 -6.61 -0.44
CA ARG A 97 6.50 -6.22 -1.38
C ARG A 97 6.15 -4.95 -2.15
N LEU A 98 4.92 -4.84 -2.65
CA LEU A 98 4.44 -3.66 -3.37
C LEU A 98 4.42 -2.43 -2.48
N TYR A 99 4.00 -2.55 -1.22
CA TYR A 99 4.02 -1.45 -0.26
C TYR A 99 5.44 -0.93 0.01
N ILE A 100 6.42 -1.83 0.15
CA ILE A 100 7.83 -1.46 0.32
C ILE A 100 8.35 -0.76 -0.94
N ALA A 101 8.06 -1.31 -2.12
CA ALA A 101 8.46 -0.72 -3.40
C ALA A 101 7.85 0.68 -3.62
N GLN A 102 6.58 0.88 -3.25
CA GLN A 102 5.92 2.17 -3.32
C GLN A 102 6.61 3.19 -2.40
N ARG A 103 6.89 2.81 -1.14
CA ARG A 103 7.56 3.70 -0.19
C ARG A 103 8.95 4.13 -0.68
N GLU A 104 9.68 3.20 -1.29
CA GLU A 104 11.00 3.51 -1.85
C GLU A 104 10.90 4.38 -3.11
N THR A 105 9.88 4.16 -3.94
CA THR A 105 9.58 5.00 -5.10
C THR A 105 9.25 6.43 -4.67
N ASP A 106 8.39 6.61 -3.67
CA ASP A 106 8.03 7.92 -3.12
C ASP A 106 9.28 8.69 -2.64
N LYS A 107 10.21 8.04 -1.93
CA LYS A 107 11.48 8.65 -1.52
C LYS A 107 12.33 9.08 -2.71
N ARG A 108 12.41 8.25 -3.76
CA ARG A 108 13.17 8.58 -4.98
C ARG A 108 12.56 9.77 -5.70
N LEU A 109 11.23 9.83 -5.79
CA LEU A 109 10.52 10.97 -6.38
C LEU A 109 10.80 12.27 -5.62
N VAL A 110 10.77 12.24 -4.29
CA VAL A 110 11.17 13.39 -3.47
C VAL A 110 12.59 13.82 -3.76
N ASN A 111 13.54 12.89 -3.79
CA ASN A 111 14.94 13.20 -4.02
C ASN A 111 15.17 13.79 -5.41
N ILE A 112 14.56 13.20 -6.44
CA ILE A 112 14.60 13.71 -7.81
C ILE A 112 14.05 15.13 -7.85
N ALA A 113 12.83 15.36 -7.34
CA ALA A 113 12.21 16.68 -7.33
C ALA A 113 13.03 17.71 -6.54
N SER A 114 13.58 17.31 -5.39
CA SER A 114 14.38 18.19 -4.54
C SER A 114 15.67 18.63 -5.22
N ASN A 115 16.31 17.77 -6.00
CA ASN A 115 17.55 18.12 -6.72
C ASN A 115 17.36 19.30 -7.68
N PHE A 116 16.15 19.50 -8.22
CA PHE A 116 15.86 20.63 -9.09
C PHE A 116 15.98 22.00 -8.39
N LEU A 117 15.92 22.04 -7.06
CA LEU A 117 16.13 23.29 -6.31
C LEU A 117 17.59 23.72 -6.26
N TYR A 118 18.54 22.79 -6.40
CA TYR A 118 19.96 23.05 -6.14
C TYR A 118 20.78 23.26 -7.41
N ILE A 119 20.21 22.99 -8.58
CA ILE A 119 20.88 23.06 -9.89
C ILE A 119 20.16 24.09 -10.76
N PRO A 120 20.88 24.85 -11.63
CA PRO A 120 20.27 25.79 -12.58
C PRO A 120 19.50 25.07 -13.69
N TYR A 121 18.31 24.55 -13.38
CA TYR A 121 17.41 23.99 -14.37
C TYR A 121 16.56 25.06 -15.05
N GLU A 122 16.09 24.74 -16.25
CA GLU A 122 15.07 25.53 -16.92
C GLU A 122 13.75 25.44 -16.15
N ALA A 123 13.01 26.55 -16.08
CA ALA A 123 11.69 26.61 -15.47
C ALA A 123 10.74 25.56 -16.08
N TYR A 124 10.85 25.33 -17.40
CA TYR A 124 10.11 24.28 -18.10
C TYR A 124 10.36 22.89 -17.52
N SER A 125 11.64 22.55 -17.26
CA SER A 125 12.00 21.25 -16.68
C SER A 125 11.42 21.07 -15.28
N ILE A 126 11.40 22.14 -14.47
CA ILE A 126 10.78 22.11 -13.15
C ILE A 126 9.26 21.89 -13.24
N GLU A 127 8.59 22.62 -14.13
CA GLU A 127 7.15 22.52 -14.35
C GLU A 127 6.71 21.16 -14.89
N LYS A 128 7.51 20.55 -15.77
CA LYS A 128 7.18 19.28 -16.44
C LYS A 128 7.71 18.04 -15.76
N ILE A 129 8.73 18.14 -14.90
CA ILE A 129 9.36 16.99 -14.27
C ILE A 129 9.26 17.07 -12.75
N ALA A 130 9.82 18.10 -12.13
CA ALA A 130 9.93 18.18 -10.67
C ALA A 130 8.58 18.30 -9.97
N ILE A 131 7.71 19.22 -10.44
CA ILE A 131 6.37 19.42 -9.87
C ILE A 131 5.51 18.15 -10.02
N PRO A 132 5.42 17.51 -11.21
CA PRO A 132 4.70 16.24 -11.36
C PRO A 132 5.27 15.10 -10.52
N ALA A 133 6.60 14.99 -10.42
CA ALA A 133 7.25 13.98 -9.59
C ALA A 133 6.83 14.13 -8.11
N PHE A 134 6.77 15.35 -7.60
CA PHE A 134 6.28 15.61 -6.25
C PHE A 134 4.79 15.29 -6.09
N LYS A 135 3.96 15.66 -7.08
CA LYS A 135 2.51 15.37 -7.06
C LYS A 135 2.20 13.88 -7.14
N ALA A 136 3.08 13.07 -7.72
CA ALA A 136 2.92 11.63 -7.84
C ALA A 136 3.21 10.85 -6.54
N ILE A 137 3.77 11.50 -5.52
CA ILE A 137 4.04 10.88 -4.21
C ILE A 137 2.72 10.49 -3.57
N VAL A 138 2.57 9.22 -3.18
CA VAL A 138 1.34 8.73 -2.54
C VAL A 138 1.39 8.92 -1.02
N ASN A 139 2.58 8.85 -0.42
CA ASN A 139 2.75 9.04 1.02
C ASN A 139 2.53 10.49 1.47
N ASP A 140 1.37 10.76 2.08
CA ASP A 140 0.99 12.08 2.58
C ASP A 140 1.92 12.64 3.65
N ARG A 141 2.45 11.79 4.55
CA ARG A 141 3.41 12.24 5.56
C ARG A 141 4.68 12.77 4.90
N LEU A 142 5.20 12.04 3.91
CA LEU A 142 6.38 12.45 3.18
C LEU A 142 6.14 13.75 2.39
N ARG A 143 4.96 13.90 1.77
CA ARG A 143 4.57 15.15 1.12
C ARG A 143 4.57 16.33 2.08
N ASN A 144 4.01 16.15 3.28
CA ASN A 144 3.95 17.18 4.31
C ASN A 144 5.35 17.54 4.84
N GLU A 145 6.22 16.56 5.03
CA GLU A 145 7.63 16.78 5.44
C GLU A 145 8.39 17.64 4.42
N HIS A 146 8.06 17.55 3.13
CA HIS A 146 8.72 18.28 2.05
C HIS A 146 7.87 19.42 1.42
N HIS A 147 6.82 19.88 2.10
CA HIS A 147 5.87 20.86 1.54
C HIS A 147 6.54 22.19 1.12
N ILE A 148 7.50 22.68 1.90
CA ILE A 148 8.23 23.92 1.59
C ILE A 148 8.98 23.78 0.27
N LYS A 149 9.67 22.65 0.06
CA LYS A 149 10.39 22.37 -1.20
C LYS A 149 9.45 22.39 -2.40
N TYR A 150 8.28 21.80 -2.24
CA TYR A 150 7.25 21.80 -3.27
C TYR A 150 6.73 23.21 -3.59
N GLU A 151 6.52 24.05 -2.57
CA GLU A 151 6.11 25.45 -2.75
C GLU A 151 7.18 26.24 -3.52
N LEU A 152 8.46 26.09 -3.17
CA LEU A 152 9.57 26.71 -3.90
C LEU A 152 9.63 26.25 -5.36
N LEU A 153 9.44 24.94 -5.63
CA LEU A 153 9.37 24.42 -7.00
C LEU A 153 8.19 25.04 -7.79
N CYS A 154 7.02 25.18 -7.16
CA CYS A 154 5.84 25.77 -7.79
C CYS A 154 6.02 27.25 -8.12
N ASN A 155 6.75 27.98 -7.29
CA ASN A 155 6.98 29.41 -7.47
C ASN A 155 8.24 29.72 -8.31
N TYR A 156 9.10 28.73 -8.58
CA TYR A 156 10.42 28.90 -9.20
C TYR A 156 10.45 29.89 -10.38
N ARG A 157 9.58 29.70 -11.39
CA ARG A 157 9.51 30.58 -12.56
C ARG A 157 9.16 32.02 -12.17
N LYS A 158 8.11 32.17 -11.38
CA LYS A 158 7.62 33.46 -10.90
C LYS A 158 8.66 34.16 -10.02
N ASP A 159 9.41 33.39 -9.23
CA ASP A 159 10.48 33.92 -8.40
C ASP A 159 11.65 34.42 -9.24
N ILE A 160 12.04 33.70 -10.31
CA ILE A 160 13.02 34.22 -11.28
C ILE A 160 12.55 35.53 -11.90
N GLU A 161 11.31 35.58 -12.40
CA GLU A 161 10.73 36.80 -13.00
C GLU A 161 10.74 37.97 -12.00
N ASN A 162 10.35 37.75 -10.75
CA ASN A 162 10.36 38.77 -9.71
C ASN A 162 11.78 39.22 -9.30
N ILE A 163 12.74 38.29 -9.28
CA ILE A 163 14.15 38.61 -9.03
C ILE A 163 14.70 39.47 -10.16
N LEU A 164 14.42 39.13 -11.41
CA LEU A 164 14.83 39.92 -12.58
C LEU A 164 14.24 41.34 -12.54
N LEU A 165 12.94 41.46 -12.25
CA LEU A 165 12.28 42.76 -12.08
C LEU A 165 12.89 43.59 -10.96
N PHE A 166 13.23 42.94 -9.83
CA PHE A 166 13.89 43.63 -8.72
C PHE A 166 15.30 44.09 -9.09
N ILE A 167 16.09 43.23 -9.74
CA ILE A 167 17.45 43.55 -10.19
C ILE A 167 17.43 44.76 -11.13
N GLU A 168 16.51 44.79 -12.09
CA GLU A 168 16.38 45.90 -13.03
C GLU A 168 16.01 47.21 -12.33
N TYR A 169 15.10 47.16 -11.35
CA TYR A 169 14.79 48.30 -10.50
C TYR A 169 16.03 48.75 -9.69
N ALA A 170 16.71 47.83 -9.03
CA ALA A 170 17.86 48.12 -8.18
C ALA A 170 19.03 48.71 -8.98
N ASP A 171 19.33 48.17 -10.17
CA ASP A 171 20.36 48.70 -11.07
C ASP A 171 20.02 50.14 -11.46
N ASN A 172 18.79 50.42 -11.91
CA ASN A 172 18.38 51.77 -12.28
C ASN A 172 18.45 52.78 -11.13
N GLU A 173 18.08 52.39 -9.91
CA GLU A 173 18.13 53.28 -8.74
C GLU A 173 19.56 53.53 -8.26
N LEU A 174 20.42 52.50 -8.23
CA LEU A 174 21.78 52.60 -7.73
C LEU A 174 22.73 53.35 -8.68
N GLN A 175 22.40 53.43 -9.98
CA GLN A 175 23.15 54.21 -10.96
C GLN A 175 22.82 55.72 -10.92
N ARG A 176 21.82 56.15 -10.14
CA ARG A 176 21.45 57.57 -10.04
C ARG A 176 22.57 58.41 -9.41
N PRO A 177 22.79 59.63 -9.89
CA PRO A 177 23.75 60.53 -9.25
C PRO A 177 23.31 60.79 -7.80
N PHE A 178 24.28 60.81 -6.88
CA PHE A 178 24.13 61.08 -5.44
C PHE A 178 23.65 59.95 -4.52
N VAL A 179 23.46 58.72 -5.02
CA VAL A 179 23.17 57.57 -4.16
C VAL A 179 24.43 57.14 -3.41
N LYS A 180 24.38 57.16 -2.07
CA LYS A 180 25.54 56.90 -1.19
C LYS A 180 25.52 55.53 -0.50
N ASN A 181 24.35 54.89 -0.42
CA ASN A 181 24.15 53.56 0.15
C ASN A 181 22.89 52.92 -0.44
N ALA A 182 22.71 51.62 -0.21
CA ALA A 182 21.58 50.85 -0.73
C ALA A 182 20.56 50.46 0.37
N ASN A 183 20.54 51.13 1.52
CA ASN A 183 19.77 50.69 2.69
C ASN A 183 18.26 50.54 2.38
N ASP A 184 17.67 51.52 1.70
CA ASP A 184 16.25 51.49 1.34
C ASP A 184 15.94 50.37 0.33
N ILE A 185 16.84 50.15 -0.62
CA ILE A 185 16.72 49.09 -1.63
C ILE A 185 16.86 47.72 -0.98
N GLN A 186 17.78 47.56 -0.03
CA GLN A 186 17.94 46.34 0.75
C GLN A 186 16.70 46.05 1.59
N LEU A 187 16.10 47.06 2.23
CA LEU A 187 14.86 46.89 2.97
C LEU A 187 13.71 46.45 2.05
N GLN A 188 13.62 47.02 0.84
CA GLN A 188 12.65 46.60 -0.17
C GLN A 188 12.89 45.16 -0.63
N PHE A 189 14.16 44.75 -0.79
CA PHE A 189 14.54 43.39 -1.17
C PHE A 189 14.06 42.36 -0.14
N GLN A 190 14.35 42.60 1.14
CA GLN A 190 13.97 41.71 2.25
C GLN A 190 12.45 41.62 2.43
N ASN A 191 11.71 42.62 1.95
CA ASN A 191 10.26 42.63 1.95
C ASN A 191 9.61 41.93 0.75
N LYS A 192 10.38 41.50 -0.26
CA LYS A 192 9.83 40.75 -1.40
C LYS A 192 9.34 39.38 -0.97
N SER A 193 8.27 38.92 -1.63
CA SER A 193 7.67 37.61 -1.36
C SER A 193 8.63 36.45 -1.60
N PHE A 194 9.42 36.49 -2.68
CA PHE A 194 10.41 35.46 -2.98
C PHE A 194 11.47 35.38 -1.87
N TYR A 195 11.94 36.53 -1.34
CA TYR A 195 12.92 36.54 -0.27
C TYR A 195 12.38 35.83 0.97
N ARG A 196 11.16 36.20 1.41
CA ARG A 196 10.52 35.61 2.58
C ARG A 196 10.20 34.13 2.40
N SER A 197 9.78 33.71 1.21
CA SER A 197 9.49 32.31 0.92
C SER A 197 10.75 31.44 1.05
N TYR A 198 11.87 31.91 0.50
CA TYR A 198 13.15 31.22 0.64
C TYR A 198 13.64 31.19 2.09
N GLN A 199 13.55 32.30 2.85
CA GLN A 199 13.96 32.33 4.26
C GLN A 199 13.22 31.32 5.16
N ASN A 200 12.02 30.86 4.78
CA ASN A 200 11.29 29.84 5.52
C ASN A 200 11.89 28.43 5.37
N TYR A 201 12.83 28.23 4.45
CA TYR A 201 13.50 26.96 4.22
C TYR A 201 14.91 26.96 4.86
N PRO A 202 15.25 26.06 5.81
CA PRO A 202 16.53 26.14 6.52
C PRO A 202 17.80 26.12 5.65
N GLU A 203 17.80 25.38 4.55
CA GLU A 203 18.94 25.25 3.62
C GLU A 203 18.77 26.15 2.39
N TRP A 204 18.01 27.23 2.50
CA TRP A 204 17.67 28.07 1.35
C TRP A 204 18.89 28.63 0.63
N SER A 205 19.93 29.04 1.36
CA SER A 205 21.17 29.58 0.78
C SER A 205 21.89 28.59 -0.13
N ASP A 206 21.70 27.29 0.09
CA ASP A 206 22.34 26.23 -0.68
C ASP A 206 21.58 25.91 -1.97
N THR A 207 20.31 26.33 -2.06
CA THR A 207 19.53 26.23 -3.31
C THR A 207 20.10 27.16 -4.38
N TYR A 208 19.85 26.84 -5.65
CA TYR A 208 20.31 27.66 -6.77
C TYR A 208 19.81 29.11 -6.66
N LEU A 209 18.49 29.32 -6.52
CA LEU A 209 17.93 30.66 -6.40
C LEU A 209 18.27 31.33 -5.06
N GLY A 210 18.36 30.57 -3.96
CA GLY A 210 18.78 31.15 -2.68
C GLY A 210 20.23 31.61 -2.68
N GLY A 211 21.12 30.94 -3.43
CA GLY A 211 22.47 31.41 -3.70
C GLY A 211 22.46 32.74 -4.46
N LYS A 212 21.55 32.90 -5.43
CA LYS A 212 21.37 34.18 -6.16
C LYS A 212 20.81 35.28 -5.26
N ILE A 213 19.82 34.97 -4.44
CA ILE A 213 19.23 35.89 -3.45
C ILE A 213 20.31 36.37 -2.47
N SER A 214 21.16 35.45 -1.99
CA SER A 214 22.28 35.77 -1.10
C SER A 214 23.31 36.67 -1.78
N LEU A 215 23.60 36.44 -3.06
CA LEU A 215 24.52 37.27 -3.84
C LEU A 215 23.98 38.71 -4.00
N ILE A 216 22.69 38.86 -4.31
CA ILE A 216 22.05 40.18 -4.39
C ILE A 216 22.13 40.89 -3.03
N GLU A 217 21.78 40.20 -1.94
CA GLU A 217 21.84 40.77 -0.60
C GLU A 217 23.26 41.24 -0.25
N LYS A 218 24.28 40.45 -0.61
CA LYS A 218 25.69 40.81 -0.41
C LYS A 218 26.08 42.05 -1.21
N GLN A 219 25.77 42.09 -2.51
CA GLN A 219 26.10 43.23 -3.36
C GLN A 219 25.41 44.52 -2.88
N LEU A 220 24.17 44.44 -2.40
CA LEU A 220 23.47 45.58 -1.81
C LEU A 220 24.14 46.06 -0.51
N LYS A 221 24.61 45.15 0.35
CA LYS A 221 25.32 45.52 1.60
C LYS A 221 26.68 46.16 1.36
N GLU A 222 27.38 45.73 0.31
CA GLU A 222 28.72 46.20 -0.03
C GLU A 222 28.72 47.52 -0.84
N PHE A 223 27.57 47.93 -1.36
CA PHE A 223 27.44 49.17 -2.14
C PHE A 223 27.72 50.43 -1.31
N ASP A 224 28.67 51.25 -1.77
CA ASP A 224 29.11 52.48 -1.10
C ASP A 224 29.03 53.75 -1.98
N GLY A 225 28.40 53.65 -3.15
CA GLY A 225 28.23 54.75 -4.10
C GLY A 225 29.51 55.26 -4.77
N ASN A 226 30.69 54.73 -4.40
CA ASN A 226 32.00 55.22 -4.84
C ASN A 226 32.84 54.11 -5.48
N GLN A 227 33.38 53.18 -4.68
CA GLN A 227 34.29 52.12 -5.12
C GLN A 227 33.56 50.82 -5.45
N HIS A 228 32.47 50.54 -4.74
CA HIS A 228 31.69 49.32 -4.89
C HIS A 228 30.40 49.63 -5.63
N LYS A 229 30.43 49.44 -6.95
CA LYS A 229 29.24 49.46 -7.80
C LYS A 229 28.65 48.06 -7.89
N VAL A 230 27.32 48.02 -7.92
CA VAL A 230 26.60 46.78 -8.17
C VAL A 230 26.63 46.47 -9.67
N ASP A 231 26.88 45.20 -10.01
CA ASP A 231 26.78 44.68 -11.37
C ASP A 231 26.00 43.36 -11.34
N PHE A 232 24.81 43.42 -11.92
CA PHE A 232 23.91 42.28 -12.02
C PHE A 232 23.88 41.65 -13.42
N THR A 233 24.77 42.04 -14.34
CA THR A 233 24.73 41.60 -15.74
C THR A 233 24.80 40.08 -15.87
N ALA A 234 25.81 39.46 -15.24
CA ALA A 234 25.98 38.00 -15.27
C ALA A 234 24.80 37.27 -14.63
N LEU A 235 24.26 37.83 -13.54
CA LEU A 235 23.10 37.27 -12.83
C LEU A 235 21.84 37.33 -13.70
N LYS A 236 21.61 38.46 -14.38
CA LYS A 236 20.50 38.66 -15.31
C LYS A 236 20.58 37.65 -16.47
N ASP A 237 21.76 37.44 -17.04
CA ASP A 237 21.95 36.48 -18.13
C ASP A 237 21.67 35.04 -17.69
N GLU A 238 22.15 34.65 -16.51
CA GLU A 238 21.95 33.29 -15.96
C GLU A 238 20.48 33.01 -15.63
N LEU A 239 19.79 33.96 -14.99
CA LEU A 239 18.37 33.86 -14.69
C LEU A 239 17.50 33.84 -15.95
N ASN A 240 17.85 34.64 -16.96
CA ASN A 240 17.17 34.59 -18.26
C ASN A 240 17.39 33.27 -18.98
N LYS A 241 18.56 32.63 -18.85
CA LYS A 241 18.78 31.27 -19.38
C LYS A 241 17.84 30.25 -18.73
N CYS A 242 17.58 30.35 -17.42
CA CYS A 242 16.61 29.49 -16.75
C CYS A 242 15.16 29.71 -17.21
N LEU A 243 14.80 30.91 -17.70
CA LEU A 243 13.48 31.18 -18.27
C LEU A 243 13.35 30.78 -19.74
N LYS A 244 14.47 30.81 -20.49
CA LYS A 244 14.48 30.35 -21.87
C LYS A 244 14.14 28.87 -21.90
N THR A 245 13.01 28.56 -22.51
CA THR A 245 12.74 27.20 -22.94
C THR A 245 13.58 26.99 -24.19
N ILE A 246 14.52 26.05 -24.17
CA ILE A 246 15.06 25.55 -25.42
C ILE A 246 13.90 24.80 -26.08
N GLU A 247 13.16 25.47 -26.96
CA GLU A 247 12.30 24.81 -27.94
C GLU A 247 13.22 24.02 -28.87
N ALA A 248 13.63 22.82 -28.45
CA ALA A 248 14.33 21.89 -29.33
C ALA A 248 13.73 20.49 -29.18
N LEU A 249 13.10 20.11 -30.29
CA LEU A 249 12.76 18.77 -30.81
C LEU A 249 11.48 18.12 -30.28
#